data_AF-A0A3A8ZQ90-F1
#
_entry.id   AF-A0A3A8ZQ90-F1
#
_cell.length_a   1.000
_cell.length_b   1.000
_cell.length_c   1.000
_cell.angle_alpha   90.00
_cell.angle_beta   90.00
_cell.angle_gamma   90.00
#
_symmetry.space_group_name_H-M   'P 1'
#
loop_
_entity.id
_entity.type
_entity.pdbx_description
1 polymer ?
#
loop_
_entity_poly.entity_id
_entity_poly.type
_entity_poly.pdbx_seq_one_letter_code
_entity_poly.pdbx_strand_id
1 'polypeptide(L)'
;MGPNLLVNYGEAVAAILFCIGFTNLLLQTNLIKKIIGLNIMDSAIYLFLAEKGYIAGRAAPIVTNGVTSVEAYINPIPSGLVLTGIVVSVSVSALMLSLTIRLYLRYHTLNLDEIAAQLKKEGR
;
A
#
# COMPACT_ATOMS: atom_id res chain seq x y z
N MET A 1 7.80 28.76 8.29
CA MET A 1 7.48 27.35 8.60
C MET A 1 6.01 27.30 8.97
N GLY A 2 5.15 26.72 8.12
CA GLY A 2 3.68 26.87 8.13
C GLY A 2 3.28 27.99 7.15
N PRO A 3 2.54 27.74 6.04
CA PRO A 3 1.34 26.89 5.90
C PRO A 3 1.40 25.95 4.66
N ASN A 4 2.43 25.11 4.55
CA ASN A 4 2.62 24.21 3.39
C ASN A 4 1.69 22.98 3.37
N LEU A 5 0.86 22.78 4.39
CA LEU A 5 -0.04 21.62 4.47
C LEU A 5 -1.20 21.72 3.46
N LEU A 6 -1.67 22.94 3.18
CA LEU A 6 -2.70 23.19 2.15
C LEU A 6 -2.12 23.15 0.73
N VAL A 7 -0.82 23.38 0.58
CA VAL A 7 -0.12 23.29 -0.72
C VAL A 7 0.22 21.82 -1.05
N ASN A 8 0.60 21.03 -0.05
CA ASN A 8 0.96 19.61 -0.21
C ASN A 8 -0.07 18.68 0.46
N TYR A 9 -1.35 18.93 0.23
CA TYR A 9 -2.42 18.16 0.84
C TYR A 9 -2.34 16.67 0.45
N GLY A 10 -1.89 16.35 -0.77
CA GLY A 10 -1.71 14.97 -1.24
C GLY A 10 -0.70 14.18 -0.40
N GLU A 11 0.45 14.79 -0.08
CA GLU A 11 1.47 14.19 0.77
C GLU A 11 0.98 13.97 2.21
N ALA A 12 0.25 14.94 2.75
CA ALA A 12 -0.33 14.84 4.08
C ALA A 12 -1.39 13.72 4.16
N VAL A 13 -2.26 13.61 3.16
CA VAL A 13 -3.25 12.53 3.07
C VAL A 13 -2.57 11.17 2.97
N ALA A 14 -1.53 11.05 2.14
CA ALA A 14 -0.75 9.82 2.03
C ALA A 14 -0.11 9.43 3.37
N ALA A 15 0.52 10.37 4.09
CA ALA A 15 1.10 10.10 5.40
C ALA A 15 0.05 9.64 6.42
N ILE A 16 -1.13 10.27 6.45
CA ILE A 16 -2.23 9.89 7.33
C ILE A 16 -2.74 8.47 7.00
N LEU A 17 -2.96 8.16 5.71
CA LEU A 17 -3.38 6.83 5.28
C LEU A 17 -2.35 5.76 5.65
N PHE A 18 -1.06 6.07 5.50
CA PHE A 18 0.02 5.17 5.92
C PHE A 18 -0.06 4.87 7.41
N CYS A 19 -0.23 5.90 8.26
CA CYS A 19 -0.39 5.73 9.70
C CYS A 19 -1.63 4.91 10.06
N ILE A 20 -2.75 5.08 9.35
CA ILE A 20 -3.97 4.29 9.54
C ILE A 20 -3.72 2.81 9.21
N GLY A 21 -3.12 2.53 8.05
CA GLY A 21 -2.77 1.16 7.63
C GLY A 21 -1.81 0.49 8.61
N PHE A 22 -0.78 1.21 9.04
CA PHE A 22 0.21 0.75 10.01
C PHE A 22 -0.39 0.45 11.38
N THR A 23 -1.25 1.33 11.89
CA THR A 23 -1.95 1.14 13.17
C THR A 23 -2.87 -0.08 13.10
N ASN A 24 -3.58 -0.26 11.99
CA ASN A 24 -4.44 -1.41 11.77
C ASN A 24 -3.64 -2.72 11.70
N LEU A 25 -2.47 -2.71 11.07
CA LEU A 25 -1.57 -3.86 10.97
C LEU A 25 -1.02 -4.29 12.35
N LEU A 26 -0.65 -3.34 13.21
CA LEU A 26 -0.11 -3.62 14.54
C LEU A 26 -1.19 -4.05 15.53
N LEU A 27 -2.30 -3.32 15.60
CA LEU A 27 -3.28 -3.46 16.69
C LEU A 27 -4.34 -4.55 16.46
N GLN A 28 -4.67 -4.90 15.21
CA GLN A 28 -5.71 -5.90 14.97
C GLN A 28 -5.20 -7.31 15.18
N THR A 29 -5.96 -8.14 15.87
CA THR A 29 -5.64 -9.57 16.06
C THR A 29 -6.17 -10.46 14.93
N ASN A 30 -7.17 -9.98 14.20
CA ASN A 30 -7.77 -10.70 13.07
C ASN A 30 -6.88 -10.62 11.81
N LEU A 31 -6.53 -11.77 11.24
CA LEU A 31 -5.66 -11.90 10.06
C LEU A 31 -6.18 -11.13 8.83
N ILE A 32 -7.49 -11.17 8.54
CA ILE A 32 -8.06 -10.46 7.40
C ILE A 32 -7.94 -8.95 7.59
N LYS A 33 -8.17 -8.45 8.80
CA LYS A 33 -8.00 -7.02 9.10
C LYS A 33 -6.55 -6.57 8.98
N LYS A 34 -5.59 -7.43 9.36
CA LYS A 34 -4.16 -7.17 9.13
C LYS A 34 -3.83 -7.06 7.64
N ILE A 35 -4.37 -7.95 6.80
CA ILE A 35 -4.20 -7.88 5.33
C ILE A 35 -4.76 -6.57 4.77
N ILE A 36 -5.95 -6.15 5.21
CA ILE A 36 -6.55 -4.87 4.80
C ILE A 36 -5.66 -3.69 5.24
N GLY A 37 -5.13 -3.72 6.46
CA GLY A 37 -4.20 -2.71 6.96
C GLY A 37 -2.95 -2.57 6.08
N LEU A 38 -2.38 -3.70 5.65
CA LEU A 38 -1.24 -3.72 4.72
C LEU A 38 -1.60 -3.12 3.36
N ASN A 39 -2.77 -3.47 2.79
CA ASN A 39 -3.22 -2.93 1.51
C ASN A 39 -3.46 -1.40 1.55
N ILE A 40 -3.98 -0.89 2.66
CA ILE A 40 -4.13 0.56 2.88
C ILE A 40 -2.76 1.24 2.92
N MET A 41 -1.79 0.62 3.59
CA MET A 41 -0.42 1.12 3.68
C MET A 41 0.27 1.16 2.32
N ASP A 42 0.12 0.12 1.49
CA ASP A 42 0.64 0.09 0.12
C ASP A 42 0.02 1.20 -0.74
N SER A 43 -1.31 1.37 -0.65
CA SER A 43 -2.04 2.42 -1.36
C SER A 43 -1.55 3.83 -0.98
N ALA A 44 -1.23 4.03 0.29
CA ALA A 44 -0.68 5.28 0.80
C ALA A 44 0.71 5.59 0.21
N ILE A 45 1.59 4.57 0.11
CA ILE A 45 2.91 4.70 -0.51
C ILE A 45 2.76 5.04 -2.00
N TYR A 46 1.84 4.39 -2.70
CA TYR A 46 1.60 4.66 -4.13
C TYR A 46 1.09 6.08 -4.37
N LEU A 47 0.17 6.55 -3.53
CA LEU A 47 -0.30 7.92 -3.57
C LEU A 47 0.86 8.91 -3.34
N PHE A 48 1.69 8.67 -2.31
CA PHE A 48 2.83 9.51 -2.01
C PHE A 48 3.82 9.60 -3.20
N LEU A 49 4.14 8.46 -3.82
CA LEU A 49 5.03 8.43 -4.99
C LEU A 49 4.41 9.13 -6.20
N ALA A 50 3.11 8.96 -6.44
CA ALA A 50 2.41 9.64 -7.53
C ALA A 50 2.44 11.16 -7.36
N GLU A 51 2.21 11.67 -6.15
CA GLU A 51 2.29 13.11 -5.83
C GLU A 51 3.70 13.66 -6.08
N LYS A 52 4.77 12.92 -5.72
CA LYS A 52 6.16 13.32 -6.00
C LYS A 52 6.51 13.33 -7.49
N GLY A 53 5.79 12.58 -8.31
CA GLY A 53 5.96 12.57 -9.77
C GLY A 53 5.14 13.63 -10.50
N TYR A 54 4.13 14.20 -9.84
CA TYR A 54 3.21 15.14 -10.44
C TYR A 54 3.83 16.54 -10.58
N ILE A 55 3.58 17.15 -11.74
CA ILE A 55 4.05 18.50 -12.04
C ILE A 55 2.87 19.26 -12.66
N ALA A 56 2.47 20.35 -12.03
CA ALA A 56 1.30 21.13 -12.45
C ALA A 56 1.44 21.61 -13.90
N GLY A 57 0.37 21.45 -14.68
CA GLY A 57 0.33 21.89 -16.09
C GLY A 57 1.01 20.95 -17.09
N ARG A 58 1.52 19.79 -16.66
CA ARG A 58 2.13 18.79 -17.56
C ARG A 58 1.21 17.59 -17.77
N ALA A 59 1.29 16.97 -18.94
CA ALA A 59 0.52 15.80 -19.34
C ALA A 59 1.17 14.49 -18.86
N ALA A 60 0.41 13.39 -18.93
CA ALA A 60 0.93 12.04 -18.69
C ALA A 60 2.07 11.73 -19.67
N PRO A 61 3.11 10.96 -19.27
CA PRO A 61 4.33 10.75 -20.04
C PRO A 61 4.10 9.72 -21.18
N ILE A 62 3.17 10.05 -22.06
CA ILE A 62 2.76 9.26 -23.22
C ILE A 62 2.88 10.20 -24.41
N VAL A 63 3.83 9.90 -25.30
CA VAL A 63 4.07 10.72 -26.47
C VAL A 63 2.87 10.62 -27.40
N THR A 64 2.13 11.72 -27.52
CA THR A 64 0.99 11.86 -28.43
C THR A 64 1.29 12.99 -29.42
N ASN A 65 0.83 12.84 -30.66
CA ASN A 65 0.91 13.89 -31.71
C ASN A 65 2.33 14.40 -32.03
N GLY A 66 3.39 13.61 -31.79
CA GLY A 66 4.76 13.96 -32.14
C GLY A 66 5.41 15.04 -31.25
N VAL A 67 4.77 15.41 -30.13
CA VAL A 67 5.36 16.35 -29.16
C VAL A 67 6.45 15.63 -28.37
N THR A 68 7.71 15.88 -28.72
CA THR A 68 8.90 15.29 -28.08
C THR A 68 9.50 16.16 -26.96
N SER A 69 8.90 17.32 -26.67
CA SER A 69 9.36 18.19 -25.59
C SER A 69 9.17 17.54 -24.23
N VAL A 70 10.28 17.36 -23.50
CA VAL A 70 10.30 16.76 -22.14
C VAL A 70 9.52 17.62 -21.14
N GLU A 71 9.46 18.94 -21.35
CA GLU A 71 8.78 19.88 -20.46
C GLU A 71 7.25 19.76 -20.48
N ALA A 72 6.69 19.09 -21.50
CA ALA A 72 5.26 18.85 -21.61
C ALA A 72 4.75 17.74 -20.69
N TYR A 73 5.64 16.93 -20.09
CA TYR A 73 5.28 15.69 -19.39
C TYR A 73 5.67 15.65 -17.92
N ILE A 74 4.86 14.98 -17.10
CA ILE A 74 5.20 14.69 -15.69
C ILE A 74 6.39 13.72 -15.60
N ASN A 75 6.96 13.57 -14.40
CA ASN A 75 8.07 12.66 -14.21
C ASN A 75 7.62 11.18 -14.37
N PRO A 76 8.17 10.42 -15.33
CA PRO A 76 7.75 9.03 -15.56
C PRO A 76 8.29 8.05 -14.50
N ILE A 77 9.33 8.44 -13.74
CA ILE A 77 10.02 7.54 -12.80
C ILE A 77 9.06 7.05 -11.70
N PRO A 78 8.32 7.93 -10.97
CA PRO A 78 7.43 7.47 -9.91
C PRO A 78 6.27 6.64 -10.45
N SER A 79 5.71 6.97 -11.62
CA SER A 79 4.64 6.17 -12.22
C SER A 79 5.07 4.74 -12.57
N GLY A 80 6.31 4.56 -13.04
CA GLY A 80 6.88 3.23 -13.29
C GLY A 80 7.05 2.43 -12.01
N LEU A 81 7.61 3.05 -10.96
CA LEU A 81 7.79 2.42 -9.64
C LEU A 81 6.46 1.99 -9.02
N VAL A 82 5.43 2.83 -9.11
CA VAL A 82 4.08 2.53 -8.59
C VAL A 82 3.48 1.33 -9.33
N LEU A 83 3.56 1.30 -10.68
CA LEU A 83 3.02 0.18 -11.46
C LEU A 83 3.65 -1.15 -11.05
N THR A 84 4.98 -1.18 -10.87
CA THR A 84 5.66 -2.38 -10.39
C THR A 84 5.27 -2.76 -8.95
N GLY A 85 5.12 -1.76 -8.09
CA GLY A 85 4.70 -1.97 -6.70
C GLY A 85 3.32 -2.60 -6.62
N ILE A 86 2.35 -2.09 -7.38
CA ILE A 86 0.97 -2.59 -7.40
C ILE A 86 0.94 -4.11 -7.68
N VAL A 87 1.65 -4.57 -8.71
CA VAL A 87 1.68 -6.01 -9.06
C VAL A 87 2.28 -6.85 -7.92
N VAL A 88 3.34 -6.36 -7.28
CA VAL A 88 3.97 -7.04 -6.12
C VAL A 88 3.01 -7.08 -4.94
N SER A 89 2.36 -5.97 -4.58
CA SER A 89 1.42 -5.91 -3.45
C SER A 89 0.21 -6.83 -3.63
N VAL A 90 -0.34 -6.93 -4.85
CA VAL A 90 -1.43 -7.88 -5.15
C VAL A 90 -0.96 -9.31 -4.98
N SER A 91 0.26 -9.63 -5.43
CA SER A 91 0.86 -10.96 -5.28
C SER A 91 1.08 -11.35 -3.81
N VAL A 92 1.61 -10.42 -3.01
CA VAL A 92 1.80 -10.61 -1.55
C VAL A 92 0.45 -10.77 -0.84
N SER A 93 -0.55 -9.97 -1.19
CA SER A 93 -1.90 -10.09 -0.64
C SER A 93 -2.56 -11.43 -0.97
N ALA A 94 -2.40 -11.91 -2.21
CA ALA A 94 -2.89 -13.24 -2.60
C ALA A 94 -2.22 -14.36 -1.79
N LEU A 95 -0.91 -14.26 -1.57
CA LEU A 95 -0.16 -15.21 -0.74
C LEU A 95 -0.62 -15.17 0.73
N MET A 96 -0.79 -13.97 1.31
CA MET A 96 -1.29 -13.80 2.67
C MET A 96 -2.70 -14.36 2.85
N LEU A 97 -3.59 -14.15 1.88
CA LEU A 97 -4.93 -14.73 1.89
C LEU A 97 -4.90 -16.25 1.79
N SER A 98 -4.08 -16.81 0.89
CA SER A 98 -3.88 -18.26 0.76
C SER A 98 -3.39 -18.89 2.06
N LEU A 99 -2.41 -18.27 2.72
CA LEU A 99 -1.94 -18.69 4.05
C LEU A 99 -3.02 -18.57 5.12
N THR A 100 -3.79 -17.48 5.11
CA THR A 100 -4.89 -17.27 6.06
C THR A 100 -5.96 -18.33 5.92
N ILE A 101 -6.33 -18.71 4.68
CA ILE A 101 -7.27 -19.81 4.42
C ILE A 101 -6.72 -21.12 4.98
N ARG A 102 -5.43 -21.43 4.76
CA ARG A 102 -4.81 -22.65 5.31
C ARG A 102 -4.78 -22.67 6.84
N LEU A 103 -4.48 -21.54 7.47
CA LEU A 103 -4.51 -21.42 8.93
C LEU A 103 -5.92 -21.61 9.48
N TYR A 104 -6.92 -21.00 8.83
CA TYR A 104 -8.31 -21.16 9.21
C TYR A 104 -8.80 -22.61 9.08
N LEU A 105 -8.41 -23.33 8.02
CA LEU A 105 -8.76 -24.73 7.85
C LEU A 105 -8.15 -25.65 8.93
N ARG A 106 -7.02 -25.28 9.52
CA ARG A 106 -6.34 -26.06 10.57
C ARG A 106 -6.80 -25.72 11.97
N TYR A 107 -6.90 -24.42 12.29
CA TYR A 107 -7.14 -23.94 13.65
C TYR A 107 -8.57 -23.40 13.87
N HIS A 108 -9.38 -23.31 12.81
CA HIS A 108 -10.77 -22.83 12.82
C HIS A 108 -10.97 -21.44 13.45
N THR A 109 -9.92 -20.62 13.44
CA THR A 109 -9.95 -19.24 13.93
C THR A 109 -9.17 -18.34 12.98
N LEU A 110 -9.55 -17.06 12.93
CA LEU A 110 -8.83 -16.00 12.20
C LEU A 110 -8.05 -15.09 13.16
N ASN A 111 -8.07 -15.39 14.46
CA ASN A 111 -7.36 -14.65 15.48
C ASN A 111 -5.92 -15.15 15.61
N LEU A 112 -4.95 -14.28 15.36
CA LEU A 112 -3.53 -14.63 15.38
C LEU A 112 -3.06 -15.10 16.76
N ASP A 113 -3.58 -14.51 17.84
CA ASP A 113 -3.18 -14.85 19.21
C ASP A 113 -3.62 -16.28 19.59
N GLU A 114 -4.83 -16.66 19.17
CA GLU A 114 -5.36 -18.00 19.36
C GLU A 114 -4.57 -19.04 18.55
N ILE A 115 -4.24 -18.72 17.29
CA ILE A 115 -3.40 -19.57 16.43
C ILE A 115 -2.02 -19.77 17.08
N ALA A 116 -1.40 -18.70 17.58
CA ALA A 116 -0.09 -18.76 18.24
C ALA A 116 -0.13 -19.61 19.53
N ALA A 117 -1.21 -19.50 20.32
CA ALA A 117 -1.40 -20.30 21.51
C ALA A 117 -1.59 -21.80 21.20
N GLN A 118 -2.32 -22.14 20.14
CA GLN A 118 -2.53 -23.53 19.71
C GLN A 118 -1.23 -24.13 19.14
N LEU A 119 -0.51 -23.40 18.31
CA LEU A 119 0.82 -23.79 17.79
C LEU A 119 1.81 -24.15 18.91
N LYS A 120 1.84 -23.35 19.98
CA LYS A 120 2.73 -23.61 21.14
C LYS A 120 2.36 -24.87 21.90
N LYS A 121 1.10 -25.32 21.84
CA LYS A 121 0.66 -26.60 22.46
C LYS A 121 1.03 -27.80 21.61
N GLU A 122 1.00 -27.69 20.28
CA GLU A 122 1.39 -28.77 19.35
C GLU A 122 2.91 -29.05 19.36
N GLY A 123 3.73 -28.04 19.66
CA GLY A 123 5.19 -28.17 19.72
C GLY A 123 5.76 -28.65 21.07
N ARG A 124 4.91 -29.06 22.03
CA ARG A 124 5.30 -29.66 23.32
C ARG A 124 4.82 -31.09 23.37
#